data_AF-A0A5K0VP72-F1
#
_entry.id   AF-A0A5K0VP72-F1
#
_cell.length_a   1.000
_cell.length_b   1.000
_cell.length_c   1.000
_cell.angle_alpha   90.00
_cell.angle_beta   90.00
_cell.angle_gamma   90.00
#
_symmetry.space_group_name_H-M   'P 1'
#
loop_
_entity.id
_entity.type
_entity.pdbx_description
1 polymer ?
#
loop_
_entity_poly.entity_id
_entity_poly.type
_entity_poly.pdbx_seq_one_letter_code
_entity_poly.pdbx_strand_id
1 'polypeptide(L)' 'SHVFTSRTGACAAFLANYDQQATATVTFRNRHYNLPPWSISILPDCTNVVFNTAK' A
#
# COMPACT_ATOMS: atom_id res chain seq x y z
N SER A 1 -7.42 1.60 2.05
CA SER A 1 -6.42 0.51 2.16
C SER A 1 -7.14 -0.79 2.50
N HIS A 2 -6.66 -1.91 1.99
CA HIS A 2 -7.12 -3.23 2.41
C HIS A 2 -6.02 -3.88 3.26
N VAL A 3 -6.36 -4.39 4.43
CA VAL A 3 -5.40 -4.99 5.36
C VAL A 3 -5.93 -6.35 5.80
N PHE A 4 -5.10 -7.37 5.65
CA PHE A 4 -5.36 -8.74 6.04
C PHE A 4 -4.42 -9.10 7.18
N THR A 5 -4.95 -9.65 8.25
CA THR A 5 -4.16 -10.08 9.42
C THR A 5 -4.50 -11.52 9.77
N SER A 6 -3.50 -12.33 10.11
CA SER A 6 -3.70 -13.68 10.63
C SER A 6 -3.82 -13.64 12.17
N ARG A 7 -4.41 -14.70 12.74
CA ARG A 7 -4.43 -14.88 14.21
C ARG A 7 -3.04 -15.00 14.82
N THR A 8 -2.04 -15.41 14.04
CA THR A 8 -0.63 -15.53 14.45
C THR A 8 0.16 -14.22 14.30
N GLY A 9 -0.48 -13.13 13.83
CA GLY A 9 0.14 -11.81 13.73
C GLY A 9 0.76 -11.47 12.37
N ALA A 10 0.67 -12.37 11.38
CA ALA A 10 1.07 -12.03 10.01
C ALA A 10 0.15 -10.95 9.44
N CYS A 11 0.67 -10.08 8.58
CA CYS A 11 -0.06 -8.93 8.06
C CYS A 11 0.29 -8.66 6.60
N ALA A 12 -0.71 -8.58 5.73
CA ALA A 12 -0.54 -8.09 4.36
C ALA A 12 -1.44 -6.87 4.12
N ALA A 13 -0.96 -5.88 3.38
CA ALA A 13 -1.71 -4.67 3.05
C ALA A 13 -1.62 -4.33 1.56
N PHE A 14 -2.70 -3.75 1.06
CA PHE A 14 -2.81 -3.20 -0.28
C PHE A 14 -3.20 -1.73 -0.16
N LEU A 15 -2.30 -0.86 -0.64
CA LEU A 15 -2.49 0.59 -0.65
C LEU A 15 -2.80 1.01 -2.09
N ALA A 16 -4.05 1.38 -2.34
CA ALA A 16 -4.52 1.80 -3.64
C ALA A 16 -4.61 3.31 -3.74
N ASN A 17 -4.15 3.86 -4.86
CA ASN A 17 -4.46 5.21 -5.31
C ASN A 17 -5.35 5.11 -6.55
N TYR A 18 -6.59 5.56 -6.42
CA TYR A 18 -7.56 5.59 -7.52
C TYR A 18 -7.57 6.93 -8.27
N ASP A 19 -6.79 7.91 -7.84
CA ASP A 19 -6.59 9.13 -8.61
C ASP A 19 -5.84 8.79 -9.90
N GLN A 20 -6.41 9.14 -11.06
CA GLN A 20 -5.86 8.79 -12.36
C GLN A 20 -4.74 9.72 -12.82
N GLN A 21 -4.55 10.86 -12.15
CA GLN A 21 -3.64 11.92 -12.60
C GLN A 21 -2.59 12.26 -11.55
N ALA A 22 -2.96 12.23 -10.27
CA ALA A 22 -2.10 12.67 -9.18
C ALA A 22 -1.48 11.51 -8.40
N THR A 23 -0.20 11.68 -8.06
CA THR A 23 0.46 10.86 -7.05
C THR A 23 -0.10 11.21 -5.68
N ALA A 24 -0.49 10.19 -4.91
CA ALA A 24 -0.93 10.35 -3.54
C ALA A 24 0.19 9.97 -2.57
N THR A 25 0.46 10.84 -1.60
CA THR A 25 1.28 10.47 -0.42
C THR A 25 0.34 10.10 0.70
N VAL A 26 0.36 8.83 1.12
CA VAL A 26 -0.51 8.33 2.19
C VAL A 26 0.31 7.93 3.42
N THR A 27 -0.23 8.19 4.60
CA THR A 27 0.35 7.72 5.86
C THR A 27 -0.32 6.41 6.26
N PHE A 28 0.44 5.31 6.33
CA PHE A 28 -0.03 4.02 6.79
C PHE A 28 0.94 3.45 7.83
N ARG A 29 0.43 3.08 9.02
CA ARG A 29 1.25 2.60 10.15
C ARG A 29 2.46 3.50 10.46
N ASN A 30 2.21 4.81 10.53
CA ASN A 30 3.21 5.84 10.82
C ASN A 30 4.36 5.94 9.79
N ARG A 31 4.14 5.43 8.57
CA ARG A 31 5.07 5.53 7.43
C ARG A 31 4.37 6.20 6.26
N HIS A 32 5.12 6.95 5.47
CA HIS A 32 4.63 7.57 4.26
C HIS A 32 4.89 6.69 3.04
N TYR A 33 3.89 6.54 2.18
CA TYR A 33 3.97 5.80 0.92
C TYR A 33 3.52 6.69 -0.23
N ASN A 34 4.38 6.80 -1.24
CA ASN A 34 4.04 7.46 -2.49
C ASN A 34 3.41 6.45 -3.44
N LEU A 35 2.16 6.69 -3.80
CA LEU A 35 1.39 5.86 -4.71
C LEU A 35 1.24 6.62 -6.03
N PRO A 36 1.83 6.13 -7.14
CA PRO A 36 1.58 6.69 -8.46
C PRO A 36 0.08 6.74 -8.80
N PRO A 37 -0.31 7.55 -9.80
CA PRO A 37 -1.68 7.55 -10.29
C PRO A 37 -2.13 6.15 -10.68
N TRP A 38 -3.38 5.81 -10.37
CA TRP A 38 -4.03 4.54 -10.72
C TRP A 38 -3.19 3.30 -10.39
N SER A 39 -2.74 3.21 -9.14
CA SER A 39 -1.80 2.16 -8.72
C SER A 39 -2.16 1.49 -7.41
N ILE A 40 -1.65 0.28 -7.21
CA ILE A 40 -1.73 -0.48 -5.96
C ILE A 40 -0.33 -0.88 -5.54
N SER A 41 0.08 -0.48 -4.32
CA SER A 41 1.27 -0.99 -3.64
C SER A 41 0.91 -2.19 -2.76
N ILE A 42 1.69 -3.26 -2.86
CA ILE A 42 1.52 -4.52 -2.13
C ILE A 42 2.59 -4.61 -1.04
N LEU A 43 2.14 -4.80 0.21
CA LEU A 43 2.98 -4.92 1.39
C LEU A 43 2.70 -6.24 2.11
N PRO A 44 3.52 -7.29 1.92
CA PRO A 44 3.27 -8.61 2.51
C PRO A 44 3.54 -8.68 4.02
N ASP A 45 4.13 -7.61 4.58
CA ASP A 45 4.43 -7.42 6.01
C ASP A 45 3.79 -6.14 6.57
N CYS A 46 2.87 -5.52 5.81
CA CYS A 46 2.25 -4.22 6.10
C CYS A 46 3.23 -3.05 6.33
N THR A 47 4.48 -3.18 5.87
CA THR A 47 5.56 -2.25 6.20
C THR A 47 6.42 -1.90 5.00
N ASN A 48 6.77 -2.87 4.16
CA ASN A 48 7.62 -2.70 3.00
C ASN A 48 6.82 -2.98 1.73
N VAL A 49 6.92 -2.06 0.75
CA VAL A 49 6.34 -2.27 -0.58
C VAL A 49 7.27 -3.20 -1.36
N VAL A 50 6.79 -4.39 -1.69
CA VAL A 50 7.55 -5.35 -2.53
C VAL A 50 7.18 -5.24 -4.01
N PHE A 51 5.99 -4.70 -4.29
CA PHE A 51 5.51 -4.50 -5.65
C PHE A 51 4.54 -3.32 -5.70
N ASN A 52 4.55 -2.57 -6.79
CA ASN A 52 3.52 -1.59 -7.13
C ASN A 52 3.12 -1.80 -8.59
N THR A 53 1.83 -1.72 -8.90
CA THR A 53 1.30 -2.05 -10.23
C THR A 53 1.64 -1.03 -11.33
N ALA A 54 2.14 0.15 -10.99
CA ALA A 54 2.47 1.23 -11.92
C ALA A 54 3.97 1.59 -11.91
N LYS A 55 4.81 0.72 -11.35
CA LYS A 55 6.26 0.91 -11.20
C LYS A 55 7.04 -0.21 -11.87
#